data_AF-A0A7V7YJB8-F1
#
_entry.id   AF-A0A7V7YJB8-F1
#
_cell.length_a   1.000
_cell.length_b   1.000
_cell.length_c   1.000
_cell.angle_alpha   90.00
_cell.angle_beta   90.00
_cell.angle_gamma   90.00
#
_symmetry.space_group_name_H-M   'P 1'
#
loop_
_entity.id
_entity.type
_entity.pdbx_description
1 polymer ?
#
loop_
_entity_poly.entity_id
_entity_poly.type
_entity_poly.pdbx_seq_one_letter_code
_entity_poly.pdbx_strand_id
1 'polypeptide(L)'
;METTVTTARAAEIVGIGYEGLRSYLKRGLLGRSGVLIPMVGKDAAAPDLSTVRASWKRFGFTDLCLMRLAKQLIEMGLTYDQANSVVSQEGLRRLFRTGAPSTDAALVCSPPYHHYWVFKGDERRHLLDRLSEIGDAAILINLGATATHVWRQLSEDLDPAQ
;
A
#
# COMPACT_ATOMS: atom_id res chain seq x y z
N MET A 1 -19.04 -10.22 1.04
CA MET A 1 -17.94 -10.63 1.94
C MET A 1 -16.64 -10.20 1.30
N GLU A 2 -15.80 -9.44 1.99
CA GLU A 2 -14.47 -9.08 1.46
C GLU A 2 -13.58 -10.32 1.59
N THR A 3 -13.05 -10.83 0.47
CA THR A 3 -12.16 -11.98 0.45
C THR A 3 -10.88 -11.63 1.20
N THR A 4 -10.51 -12.46 2.18
CA THR A 4 -9.29 -12.26 2.98
C THR A 4 -8.41 -13.50 2.96
N VAL A 5 -7.11 -13.30 2.97
CA VAL A 5 -6.11 -14.38 2.89
C VAL A 5 -5.21 -14.41 4.12
N THR A 6 -4.58 -15.55 4.38
CA THR A 6 -3.61 -15.72 5.48
C THR A 6 -2.31 -14.98 5.20
N THR A 7 -1.44 -14.83 6.21
CA THR A 7 -0.10 -14.23 6.04
C THR A 7 0.76 -14.95 4.99
N ALA A 8 0.69 -16.29 4.92
CA ALA A 8 1.43 -17.05 3.92
C ALA A 8 1.02 -16.68 2.50
N ARG A 9 -0.30 -16.72 2.23
CA ARG A 9 -0.84 -16.37 0.92
C ARG A 9 -0.67 -14.88 0.60
N ALA A 10 -0.79 -14.00 1.60
CA ALA A 10 -0.48 -12.58 1.42
C ALA A 10 0.97 -12.36 0.96
N ALA A 11 1.92 -13.10 1.52
CA ALA A 11 3.33 -13.00 1.13
C ALA A 11 3.52 -13.38 -0.36
N GLU A 12 2.86 -14.45 -0.81
CA GLU A 12 2.86 -14.87 -2.22
C GLU A 12 2.27 -13.80 -3.14
N ILE A 13 1.08 -13.27 -2.82
CA ILE A 13 0.40 -12.24 -3.63
C ILE A 13 1.23 -10.96 -3.72
N VAL A 14 1.79 -10.53 -2.59
CA VAL A 14 2.68 -9.35 -2.50
C VAL A 14 4.01 -9.62 -3.24
N GLY A 15 4.44 -10.88 -3.33
CA GLY A 15 5.69 -11.29 -3.95
C GLY A 15 6.90 -11.10 -3.04
N ILE A 16 6.72 -11.35 -1.73
CA ILE A 16 7.79 -11.34 -0.73
C ILE A 16 7.81 -12.67 0.02
N GLY A 17 8.96 -13.06 0.55
CA GLY A 17 9.04 -14.25 1.40
C GLY A 17 8.19 -14.09 2.67
N TYR A 18 7.68 -15.21 3.20
CA TYR A 18 6.85 -15.22 4.41
C TYR A 18 7.49 -14.48 5.59
N GLU A 19 8.76 -14.77 5.89
CA GLU A 19 9.49 -14.07 6.96
C GLU A 19 9.76 -12.60 6.64
N GLY A 20 9.86 -12.25 5.35
CA GLY A 20 9.96 -10.86 4.89
C GLY A 20 8.69 -10.08 5.22
N LEU A 21 7.52 -10.61 4.85
CA LEU A 21 6.23 -10.01 5.20
C LEU A 21 6.06 -9.91 6.73
N ARG A 22 6.41 -10.97 7.46
CA ARG A 22 6.33 -10.98 8.92
C ARG A 22 7.22 -9.92 9.55
N SER A 23 8.43 -9.73 9.03
CA SER A 23 9.34 -8.66 9.44
C SER A 23 8.74 -7.28 9.18
N TYR A 24 8.15 -7.06 8.01
CA TYR A 24 7.48 -5.80 7.68
C TYR A 24 6.30 -5.52 8.63
N LEU A 25 5.46 -6.52 8.90
CA LEU A 25 4.34 -6.36 9.84
C LEU A 25 4.82 -6.05 11.27
N LYS A 26 5.89 -6.71 11.74
CA LYS A 26 6.52 -6.42 13.04
C LYS A 26 7.08 -5.00 13.11
N ARG A 27 7.59 -4.47 12.00
CA ARG A 27 8.07 -3.09 11.86
C ARG A 27 6.95 -2.07 11.60
N GLY A 28 5.68 -2.46 11.75
CA GLY A 28 4.54 -1.54 11.64
C GLY A 28 4.18 -1.15 10.20
N LEU A 29 4.35 -2.05 9.23
CA LEU A 29 3.88 -1.81 7.85
C LEU A 29 2.37 -1.49 7.87
N LEU A 30 1.98 -0.39 7.22
CA LEU A 30 0.63 0.17 7.24
C LEU A 30 0.14 0.61 8.63
N GLY A 31 1.02 0.80 9.62
CA GLY A 31 0.67 1.05 11.02
C GLY A 31 -0.23 2.26 11.27
N ARG A 32 -0.26 3.25 10.36
CA ARG A 32 -1.16 4.43 10.43
C ARG A 32 -2.34 4.36 9.45
N SER A 33 -2.36 3.40 8.53
CA SER A 33 -3.40 3.28 7.51
C SER A 33 -4.68 2.74 8.12
N GLY A 34 -5.84 3.37 7.90
CA GLY A 34 -7.15 2.85 8.34
C GLY A 34 -7.31 2.60 9.85
N VAL A 35 -6.41 3.12 10.69
CA VAL A 35 -6.53 3.07 12.16
C VAL A 35 -7.17 4.38 12.61
N LEU A 36 -8.34 4.30 13.25
CA LEU A 36 -8.91 5.46 13.95
C LEU A 36 -8.01 5.78 15.13
N ILE A 37 -7.54 7.04 15.21
CA ILE A 37 -6.81 7.53 16.38
C ILE A 37 -7.78 7.44 17.56
N PRO A 38 -7.45 6.70 18.63
CA PRO A 38 -8.33 6.62 19.80
C PRO A 38 -8.50 8.01 20.39
N MET A 39 -9.75 8.40 20.66
CA MET A 39 -10.02 9.64 21.37
C MET A 39 -9.62 9.43 22.83
N VAL A 40 -8.40 9.88 23.17
CA VAL A 40 -7.88 9.82 24.54
C VAL A 40 -8.05 11.17 25.23
N GLY A 41 -8.33 11.13 26.54
CA GLY A 41 -8.40 12.34 27.37
C GLY A 41 -7.04 13.04 27.47
N LYS A 42 -7.05 14.33 27.83
CA LYS A 42 -5.84 15.18 27.90
C LYS A 42 -4.69 14.58 28.73
N ASP A 43 -5.02 13.82 29.77
CA ASP A 43 -4.06 13.25 30.72
C ASP A 43 -3.82 11.74 30.51
N ALA A 44 -4.36 11.15 29.44
CA ALA A 44 -4.17 9.74 29.14
C ALA A 44 -2.89 9.53 28.31
N ALA A 45 -2.13 8.48 28.65
CA ALA A 45 -0.96 8.08 27.88
C ALA A 45 -1.35 7.80 26.41
N ALA A 46 -0.54 8.28 25.46
CA ALA A 46 -0.76 8.04 24.05
C ALA A 46 -0.77 6.51 23.79
N PRO A 47 -1.84 5.97 23.18
CA PRO A 47 -1.93 4.54 22.94
C PRO A 47 -0.88 4.11 21.90
N ASP A 48 -0.18 3.02 22.19
CA ASP A 48 0.76 2.44 21.23
C ASP A 48 -0.01 1.70 20.12
N LEU A 49 -0.22 2.40 19.01
CA LEU A 49 -0.91 1.84 17.83
C LEU A 49 0.01 0.99 16.94
N SER A 50 1.32 0.93 17.23
CA SER A 50 2.27 0.18 16.39
C SER A 50 2.04 -1.34 16.43
N THR A 51 1.46 -1.83 17.52
CA THR A 51 1.23 -3.27 17.78
C THR A 51 -0.07 -3.81 17.18
N VAL A 52 -1.03 -2.94 16.84
CA VAL A 52 -2.37 -3.36 16.36
C VAL A 52 -2.26 -4.21 15.10
N ARG A 53 -1.44 -3.79 14.13
CA ARG A 53 -1.29 -4.51 12.85
C ARG A 53 -0.34 -5.71 12.90
N ALA A 54 0.58 -5.77 13.86
CA ALA A 54 1.43 -6.94 14.06
C ALA A 54 0.63 -8.20 14.45
N SER A 55 -0.58 -8.02 14.98
CA SER A 55 -1.51 -9.10 15.34
C SER A 55 -2.38 -9.59 14.18
N TRP A 56 -2.32 -8.95 13.01
CA TRP A 56 -3.21 -9.26 11.89
C TRP A 56 -2.89 -10.62 11.29
N LYS A 57 -3.92 -11.47 11.20
CA LYS A 57 -3.83 -12.82 10.63
C LYS A 57 -4.46 -12.94 9.24
N ARG A 58 -5.22 -11.91 8.82
CA ARG A 58 -5.97 -11.89 7.57
C ARG A 58 -5.86 -10.55 6.89
N PHE A 59 -5.74 -10.59 5.56
CA PHE A 59 -5.50 -9.42 4.72
C PHE A 59 -6.48 -9.40 3.56
N GLY A 60 -7.17 -8.27 3.36
CA GLY A 60 -8.08 -8.07 2.24
C GLY A 60 -7.41 -7.40 1.05
N PHE A 61 -8.16 -7.23 -0.03
CA PHE A 61 -7.71 -6.59 -1.27
C PHE A 61 -6.96 -5.26 -1.04
N THR A 62 -7.54 -4.38 -0.23
CA THR A 62 -6.96 -3.07 0.07
C THR A 62 -5.59 -3.19 0.73
N ASP A 63 -5.44 -4.08 1.71
CA ASP A 63 -4.18 -4.25 2.43
C ASP A 63 -3.10 -4.85 1.53
N LEU A 64 -3.47 -5.84 0.71
CA LEU A 64 -2.56 -6.48 -0.25
C LEU A 64 -2.06 -5.51 -1.33
N CYS A 65 -2.92 -4.61 -1.82
CA CYS A 65 -2.52 -3.56 -2.76
C CYS A 65 -1.49 -2.62 -2.14
N LEU A 66 -1.71 -2.18 -0.90
CA LEU A 66 -0.79 -1.28 -0.20
C LEU A 66 0.53 -1.98 0.16
N MET A 67 0.49 -3.26 0.56
CA MET A 67 1.70 -4.05 0.83
C MET A 67 2.53 -4.27 -0.44
N ARG A 68 1.87 -4.58 -1.57
CA ARG A 68 2.53 -4.72 -2.86
C ARG A 68 3.13 -3.40 -3.34
N LEU A 69 2.42 -2.29 -3.15
CA LEU A 69 2.94 -0.95 -3.43
C LEU A 69 4.19 -0.65 -2.60
N ALA A 70 4.19 -0.99 -1.30
CA ALA A 70 5.36 -0.81 -0.45
C ALA A 70 6.56 -1.60 -0.95
N LYS A 71 6.34 -2.86 -1.37
CA LYS A 71 7.38 -3.70 -1.98
C LYS A 71 7.94 -3.07 -3.26
N GLN A 72 7.08 -2.61 -4.17
CA GLN A 72 7.51 -1.96 -5.41
C GLN A 72 8.37 -0.71 -5.13
N LEU A 73 7.96 0.13 -4.18
CA LEU A 73 8.71 1.31 -3.78
C LEU A 73 10.11 0.95 -3.23
N ILE A 74 10.20 -0.10 -2.40
CA ILE A 74 11.46 -0.57 -1.84
C ILE A 74 12.39 -1.15 -2.93
N GLU A 75 11.84 -1.94 -3.86
CA GLU A 75 12.59 -2.46 -5.00
C GLU A 75 13.12 -1.36 -5.94
N MET A 76 12.41 -0.23 -5.99
CA MET A 76 12.81 0.96 -6.75
C MET A 76 13.75 1.88 -5.97
N GLY A 77 14.23 1.46 -4.78
CA GLY A 77 15.31 2.12 -4.04
C GLY A 77 14.87 2.95 -2.83
N LEU A 78 13.58 2.97 -2.48
CA LEU A 78 13.17 3.60 -1.21
C LEU A 78 13.58 2.74 -0.02
N THR A 79 13.93 3.39 1.08
CA THR A 79 14.01 2.72 2.38
C THR A 79 12.63 2.25 2.82
N TYR A 80 12.60 1.24 3.70
CA TYR A 80 11.35 0.76 4.30
C TYR A 80 10.54 1.88 4.94
N ASP A 81 11.18 2.81 5.66
CA ASP A 81 10.48 3.88 6.36
C ASP A 81 9.88 4.92 5.39
N GLN A 82 10.59 5.22 4.29
CA GLN A 82 10.06 6.06 3.22
C GLN A 82 8.85 5.40 2.55
N ALA A 83 8.97 4.13 2.16
CA ALA A 83 7.88 3.40 1.52
C ALA A 83 6.66 3.27 2.45
N ASN A 84 6.89 2.94 3.72
CA ASN A 84 5.82 2.80 4.72
C ASN A 84 5.12 4.15 5.00
N SER A 85 5.86 5.26 5.00
CA SER A 85 5.30 6.61 5.15
C SER A 85 4.34 6.96 4.01
N VAL A 86 4.66 6.54 2.78
CA VAL A 86 3.77 6.72 1.61
C VAL A 86 2.55 5.80 1.72
N VAL A 87 2.73 4.48 1.83
CA VAL A 87 1.60 3.54 1.77
C VAL A 87 0.67 3.60 2.99
N SER A 88 1.12 4.19 4.09
CA SER A 88 0.29 4.38 5.28
C SER A 88 -0.72 5.53 5.17
N GLN A 89 -0.70 6.30 4.08
CA GLN A 89 -1.55 7.46 3.90
C GLN A 89 -3.00 7.07 3.57
N GLU A 90 -3.95 7.68 4.28
CA GLU A 90 -5.38 7.40 4.08
C GLU A 90 -5.85 7.74 2.66
N GLY A 91 -5.26 8.75 2.03
CA GLY A 91 -5.52 9.10 0.63
C GLY A 91 -5.27 7.94 -0.33
N LEU A 92 -4.19 7.18 -0.12
CA LEU A 92 -3.85 5.99 -0.92
C LEU A 92 -4.76 4.81 -0.58
N ARG A 93 -5.04 4.57 0.71
CA ARG A 93 -5.96 3.51 1.14
C ARG A 93 -7.33 3.63 0.46
N ARG A 94 -7.86 4.86 0.36
CA ARG A 94 -9.15 5.14 -0.29
C ARG A 94 -9.20 4.75 -1.76
N LEU A 95 -8.07 4.75 -2.47
CA LEU A 95 -8.01 4.37 -3.89
C LEU A 95 -8.28 2.88 -4.13
N PHE A 96 -7.95 2.04 -3.15
CA PHE A 96 -8.09 0.58 -3.25
C PHE A 96 -9.35 0.06 -2.55
N ARG A 97 -10.05 0.89 -1.77
CA ARG A 97 -11.18 0.47 -0.92
C ARG A 97 -12.39 -0.09 -1.69
N THR A 98 -12.53 0.22 -2.98
CA THR A 98 -13.68 -0.23 -3.77
C THR A 98 -13.59 -1.69 -4.23
N GLY A 99 -12.47 -2.38 -3.97
CA GLY A 99 -12.33 -3.81 -4.31
C GLY A 99 -12.32 -4.09 -5.82
N ALA A 100 -12.22 -3.06 -6.66
CA ALA A 100 -12.28 -3.16 -8.11
C ALA A 100 -10.92 -2.78 -8.74
N PRO A 101 -10.53 -3.43 -9.86
CA PRO A 101 -9.27 -3.17 -10.55
C PRO A 101 -9.20 -1.80 -11.26
N SER A 102 -10.29 -1.03 -11.28
CA SER A 102 -10.39 0.25 -12.00
C SER A 102 -9.78 1.43 -11.24
N THR A 103 -8.63 1.25 -10.60
CA THR A 103 -7.86 2.37 -10.08
C THR A 103 -7.11 3.01 -11.24
N ASP A 104 -7.76 3.89 -12.00
CA ASP A 104 -7.08 4.71 -13.02
C ASP A 104 -6.27 5.83 -12.35
N ALA A 105 -5.24 5.43 -11.59
CA ALA A 105 -4.37 6.32 -10.87
C ALA A 105 -2.90 5.93 -11.03
N ALA A 106 -2.03 6.93 -11.00
CA ALA A 106 -0.59 6.75 -10.99
C ALA A 106 -0.01 7.43 -9.76
N LEU A 107 0.92 6.76 -9.09
CA LEU A 107 1.72 7.32 -8.02
C LEU A 107 3.05 7.79 -8.60
N VAL A 108 3.41 9.04 -8.33
CA VAL A 108 4.74 9.58 -8.58
C VAL A 108 5.41 9.89 -7.25
N CYS A 109 6.61 9.36 -7.04
CA CYS A 109 7.44 9.68 -5.88
C CYS A 109 8.78 10.26 -6.35
N SER A 110 9.28 11.27 -5.64
CA SER A 110 10.62 11.84 -5.86
C SER A 110 11.53 11.48 -4.70
N PRO A 111 12.42 10.48 -4.82
CA PRO A 111 13.44 10.22 -3.83
C PRO A 111 14.41 11.41 -3.71
N PRO A 112 15.02 11.68 -2.54
CA PRO A 112 14.84 10.99 -1.26
C PRO A 112 13.65 11.52 -0.43
N TYR A 113 12.86 12.45 -0.98
CA TYR A 113 11.80 13.12 -0.24
C TYR A 113 10.57 12.22 -0.05
N HIS A 114 9.86 12.41 1.06
CA HIS A 114 8.59 11.72 1.32
C HIS A 114 7.41 12.27 0.49
N HIS A 115 7.70 13.09 -0.51
CA HIS A 115 6.69 13.71 -1.35
C HIS A 115 6.23 12.72 -2.42
N TYR A 116 4.92 12.53 -2.47
CA TYR A 116 4.28 11.74 -3.50
C TYR A 116 3.08 12.49 -4.05
N TRP A 117 2.80 12.26 -5.31
CA TRP A 117 1.61 12.74 -6.00
C TRP A 117 0.83 11.56 -6.53
N VAL A 118 -0.49 11.66 -6.45
CA VAL A 118 -1.40 10.71 -7.08
C VAL A 118 -2.14 11.45 -8.17
N PHE A 119 -2.02 10.99 -9.41
CA PHE A 119 -2.76 11.51 -10.55
C PHE A 119 -3.87 10.54 -10.91
N LYS A 120 -5.12 11.01 -10.96
CA LYS A 120 -6.29 10.17 -11.28
C LYS A 120 -6.95 10.61 -12.58
N GLY A 121 -7.37 9.66 -13.42
CA GLY A 121 -8.12 9.95 -14.64
C GLY A 121 -7.45 11.05 -15.48
N ASP A 122 -8.21 12.10 -15.77
CA ASP A 122 -7.76 13.24 -16.58
C ASP A 122 -6.61 14.04 -15.96
N GLU A 123 -6.36 13.95 -14.65
CA GLU A 123 -5.22 14.61 -13.99
C GLU A 123 -3.89 14.05 -14.51
N ARG A 124 -3.88 12.85 -15.10
CA ARG A 124 -2.67 12.26 -15.71
C ARG A 124 -2.06 13.13 -16.81
N ARG A 125 -2.83 14.05 -17.41
CA ARG A 125 -2.27 15.02 -18.36
C ARG A 125 -1.19 15.91 -17.74
N HIS A 126 -1.23 16.12 -16.42
CA HIS A 126 -0.25 16.92 -15.68
C HIS A 126 0.98 16.11 -15.23
N LEU A 127 1.02 14.81 -15.55
CA LEU A 127 2.09 13.92 -15.13
C LEU A 127 3.43 14.31 -15.79
N LEU A 128 3.41 14.65 -17.08
CA LEU A 128 4.61 15.10 -17.79
C LEU A 128 5.16 16.40 -17.22
N ASP A 129 4.28 17.37 -16.96
CA ASP A 129 4.67 18.65 -16.33
C ASP A 129 5.34 18.40 -14.97
N ARG A 130 4.75 17.52 -14.16
CA ARG A 130 5.29 17.21 -12.82
C ARG A 130 6.59 16.41 -12.87
N LEU A 131 6.74 15.49 -13.82
CA LEU A 131 8.01 14.80 -14.03
C LEU A 131 9.11 15.77 -14.44
N SER A 132 8.79 16.81 -15.22
CA SER A 132 9.77 17.83 -15.60
C SER A 132 10.24 18.70 -14.43
N GLU A 133 9.47 18.79 -13.34
CA GLU A 133 9.79 19.55 -12.12
C GLU A 133 10.54 18.73 -11.06
N ILE A 134 10.47 17.39 -11.11
CA ILE A 134 10.94 16.48 -10.04
C ILE A 134 12.47 16.34 -9.98
N GLY A 135 13.21 16.92 -10.93
CA GLY A 135 14.67 16.89 -10.97
C GLY A 135 15.19 15.57 -11.56
N ASP A 136 16.21 14.97 -10.94
CA ASP A 136 17.02 13.92 -11.57
C ASP A 136 16.38 12.53 -11.61
N ALA A 137 15.46 12.21 -10.68
CA ALA A 137 14.86 10.88 -10.60
C ALA A 137 13.42 10.90 -10.06
N ALA A 138 12.56 10.13 -10.71
CA ALA A 138 11.18 9.91 -10.30
C ALA A 138 10.84 8.42 -10.35
N ILE A 139 10.08 7.97 -9.36
CA ILE A 139 9.46 6.65 -9.35
C ILE A 139 8.01 6.80 -9.79
N LEU A 140 7.63 6.12 -10.87
CA LEU A 140 6.28 6.10 -11.39
C LEU A 140 5.69 4.70 -11.25
N ILE A 141 4.58 4.58 -10.51
CA ILE A 141 3.86 3.33 -10.31
C ILE A 141 2.42 3.46 -10.79
N ASN A 142 2.01 2.56 -11.69
CA ASN A 142 0.63 2.42 -12.10
C ASN A 142 -0.17 1.65 -11.02
N LEU A 143 -1.03 2.35 -10.29
CA LEU A 143 -1.81 1.76 -9.20
C LEU A 143 -2.89 0.80 -9.72
N GLY A 144 -3.39 1.00 -10.94
CA GLY A 144 -4.32 0.09 -11.59
C GLY A 144 -3.69 -1.27 -11.91
N ALA A 145 -2.42 -1.29 -12.30
CA ALA A 145 -1.68 -2.53 -12.50
C ALA A 145 -1.47 -3.29 -11.17
N THR A 146 -1.18 -2.57 -10.09
CA THR A 146 -1.09 -3.16 -8.74
C THR A 146 -2.43 -3.75 -8.29
N ALA A 147 -3.53 -3.00 -8.47
CA ALA A 147 -4.89 -3.45 -8.18
C ALA A 147 -5.29 -4.68 -9.00
N THR A 148 -5.04 -4.66 -10.31
CA THR A 148 -5.36 -5.77 -11.22
C THR A 148 -4.62 -7.04 -10.84
N HIS A 149 -3.33 -6.95 -10.51
CA HIS A 149 -2.53 -8.10 -10.06
C HIS A 149 -3.13 -8.74 -8.80
N VAL A 150 -3.43 -7.93 -7.78
CA VAL A 150 -3.98 -8.43 -6.51
C VAL A 150 -5.37 -9.02 -6.73
N TRP A 151 -6.22 -8.35 -7.52
CA TRP A 151 -7.56 -8.83 -7.83
C TRP A 151 -7.54 -10.18 -8.51
N ARG A 152 -6.66 -10.36 -9.52
CA ARG A 152 -6.51 -11.63 -10.23
C ARG A 152 -6.12 -12.75 -9.29
N GLN A 153 -5.10 -12.53 -8.45
CA GLN A 153 -4.63 -13.54 -7.50
C GLN A 153 -5.69 -13.92 -6.44
N LEU A 154 -6.48 -12.95 -5.98
CA LEU A 154 -7.59 -13.23 -5.08
C LEU A 154 -8.76 -13.96 -5.75
N SER A 155 -8.95 -13.75 -7.06
CA SER A 155 -10.01 -14.40 -7.83
C SER A 155 -9.67 -15.84 -8.16
N GLU A 156 -8.41 -16.12 -8.49
CA GLU A 156 -7.87 -17.49 -8.65
C GLU A 156 -8.08 -18.34 -7.37
N ASP A 157 -7.99 -17.71 -6.19
CA ASP A 157 -8.23 -18.39 -4.91
C ASP A 157 -9.72 -18.70 -4.64
N LEU A 158 -10.64 -17.96 -5.29
CA LEU A 158 -12.09 -18.17 -5.16
C LEU A 158 -12.62 -19.22 -6.13
N ASP A 159 -11.93 -19.44 -7.26
CA ASP A 159 -12.30 -20.39 -8.29
C ASP A 159 -11.06 -21.09 -8.87
N PRO A 160 -10.50 -22.10 -8.17
CA PRO A 160 -9.24 -22.77 -8.55
C PRO A 160 -9.35 -23.66 -9.81
N ALA A 161 -10.47 -23.59 -10.54
CA ALA A 161 -10.78 -24.43 -11.70
C ALA A 161 -10.69 -23.70 -13.06
N GLN A 162 -10.13 -22.49 -13.11
CA GLN A 162 -9.73 -21.80 -14.34
C GLN A 162 -8.21 -21.83 -14.54
#